data_AF-A0A7T2WPB4-F1
#
_entry.id   AF-A0A7T2WPB4-F1
#
_cell.length_a   1.000
_cell.length_b   1.000
_cell.length_c   1.000
_cell.angle_alpha   90.00
_cell.angle_beta   90.00
_cell.angle_gamma   90.00
#
_symmetry.space_group_name_H-M   'P 1'
#
loop_
_entity.id
_entity.type
_entity.pdbx_description
1 polymer ?
#
loop_
_entity_poly.entity_id
_entity_poly.type
_entity_poly.pdbx_seq_one_letter_code
_entity_poly.pdbx_strand_id
1 'polypeptide(L)'
;MESSMPEKLSTGAKVGLGCGGGGCLTIAVIVIAAFISVIVGGAPDETAAETVSGGQATTAPASPESTPTTAVPTPTKTADPGTALAMLADLETKGRAPKTGYDADLFRWRADVDRNGCDTRNDVLRRDLTDITLKLGSNGCAVIAGRLADPYLGETYAFDRDPNNIDIDHVVARSNAWQTGAQGLDETELEEFGNDPLNLLAVSSTLNRQT
;
A
#
# COMPACT_ATOMS: atom_id res chain seq x y z
N MET A 1 19.07 21.27 53.27
CA MET A 1 18.89 20.13 52.36
C MET A 1 18.38 20.69 51.03
N GLU A 2 19.12 21.48 50.26
CA GLU A 2 20.51 21.34 49.82
C GLU A 2 20.81 19.97 49.23
N SER A 3 20.65 19.85 47.90
CA SER A 3 21.49 19.10 46.95
C SER A 3 20.83 19.25 45.56
N SER A 4 21.26 20.17 44.70
CA SER A 4 22.43 20.11 43.82
C SER A 4 22.20 19.26 42.56
N MET A 5 21.94 19.93 41.44
CA MET A 5 22.19 19.44 40.08
C MET A 5 23.22 20.37 39.43
N PRO A 6 24.42 19.89 39.04
CA PRO A 6 25.35 20.71 38.28
C PRO A 6 25.16 20.53 36.77
N GLU A 7 25.05 21.66 36.08
CA GLU A 7 25.33 21.79 34.64
C GLU A 7 26.75 21.31 34.33
N LYS A 8 26.89 20.50 33.28
CA LYS A 8 28.20 20.12 32.71
C LYS A 8 28.31 20.66 31.29
N LEU A 9 29.23 21.61 31.21
CA LEU A 9 29.86 22.28 30.09
C LEU A 9 29.99 21.47 28.79
N SER A 10 29.65 22.16 27.71
CA SER A 10 30.13 21.96 26.34
C SER A 10 31.66 22.12 26.27
N THR A 11 32.35 21.17 25.64
CA THR A 11 33.73 21.34 25.18
C THR A 11 33.92 20.53 23.90
N GLY A 12 34.32 21.24 22.83
CA GLY A 12 34.48 20.70 21.49
C GLY A 12 35.64 19.73 21.34
N ALA A 13 35.44 18.73 20.47
CA ALA A 13 36.49 17.85 19.99
C ALA A 13 37.13 18.46 18.73
N LYS A 14 38.40 18.86 18.84
CA LYS A 14 39.31 19.09 17.71
C LYS A 14 39.87 17.73 17.28
N VAL A 15 39.70 17.35 16.03
CA VAL A 15 40.37 16.19 15.42
C VAL A 15 41.82 16.58 15.13
N GLY A 16 42.74 16.02 15.91
CA GLY A 16 44.18 16.15 15.72
C GLY A 16 44.69 15.14 14.71
N LEU A 17 45.36 15.64 13.66
CA LEU A 17 46.13 14.86 12.70
C LEU A 17 47.45 14.43 13.36
N GLY A 18 47.55 13.16 13.76
CA GLY A 18 48.74 12.57 14.35
C GLY A 18 49.33 11.49 13.46
N CYS A 19 50.47 11.77 12.85
CA CYS A 19 51.30 10.82 12.13
C CYS A 19 52.17 10.08 13.17
N GLY A 20 51.96 8.77 13.34
CA GLY A 20 52.72 7.91 14.24
C GLY A 20 53.03 6.60 13.54
N GLY A 21 54.32 6.29 13.41
CA GLY A 21 54.85 5.33 12.45
C GLY A 21 54.58 3.85 12.75
N GLY A 22 54.69 3.06 11.68
CA GLY A 22 54.76 1.60 11.73
C GLY A 22 53.77 0.93 10.80
N GLY A 23 54.23 0.51 9.61
CA GLY A 23 53.54 -0.48 8.78
C GLY A 23 52.62 0.08 7.71
N CYS A 24 53.21 0.61 6.63
CA CYS A 24 52.51 0.92 5.39
C CYS A 24 52.19 -0.40 4.66
N LEU A 25 50.97 -0.93 4.86
CA LEU A 25 50.44 -2.00 4.02
C LEU A 25 49.40 -1.39 3.08
N THR A 26 49.86 -0.97 1.90
CA THR A 26 49.04 -0.42 0.83
C THR A 26 48.20 -1.52 0.18
N ILE A 27 46.89 -1.52 0.45
CA ILE A 27 45.93 -2.27 -0.38
C ILE A 27 45.47 -1.32 -1.48
N ALA A 28 46.10 -1.43 -2.66
CA ALA A 28 45.70 -0.74 -3.87
C ALA A 28 44.40 -1.38 -4.41
N VAL A 29 43.30 -0.63 -4.36
CA VAL A 29 42.05 -0.98 -5.04
C VAL A 29 42.17 -0.52 -6.50
N ILE A 30 42.36 -1.48 -7.41
CA ILE A 30 42.38 -1.21 -8.85
C ILE A 30 40.94 -1.19 -9.36
N VAL A 31 40.43 0.00 -9.68
CA VAL A 31 39.18 0.19 -10.41
C VAL A 31 39.49 0.16 -11.90
N ILE A 32 39.10 -0.91 -12.60
CA ILE A 32 39.22 -0.99 -14.06
C ILE A 32 37.91 -0.50 -14.68
N ALA A 33 37.90 0.75 -15.14
CA ALA A 33 36.89 1.27 -16.04
C ALA A 33 37.34 1.00 -17.49
N ALA A 34 36.61 0.15 -18.22
CA ALA A 34 36.81 -0.06 -19.64
C ALA A 34 35.77 0.75 -20.43
N PHE A 35 36.18 1.89 -20.96
CA PHE A 35 35.50 2.60 -22.03
C PHE A 35 35.98 2.02 -23.37
N ILE A 36 35.06 1.49 -24.17
CA ILE A 36 35.30 1.19 -25.58
C ILE A 36 34.35 2.04 -26.41
N SER A 37 34.90 3.07 -27.04
CA SER A 37 34.28 3.78 -28.16
C SER A 37 35.05 3.42 -29.42
N VAL A 38 34.37 2.84 -30.42
CA VAL A 38 34.80 2.88 -31.81
C VAL A 38 33.61 3.29 -32.66
N ILE A 39 33.84 4.35 -33.43
CA ILE A 39 32.94 5.04 -34.34
C ILE A 39 33.52 4.79 -35.75
N VAL A 40 32.69 4.34 -36.70
CA VAL A 40 32.67 4.53 -38.17
C VAL A 40 31.52 3.62 -38.64
N GLY A 41 30.53 3.96 -39.46
CA GLY A 41 30.21 5.11 -40.30
C GLY A 41 29.19 4.57 -41.32
N GLY A 42 28.09 5.30 -41.57
CA GLY A 42 27.07 4.90 -42.56
C GLY A 42 25.82 5.77 -42.52
N ALA A 43 25.74 6.71 -43.45
CA ALA A 43 24.52 7.37 -43.95
C ALA A 43 24.54 7.16 -45.49
N PRO A 44 23.49 7.49 -46.28
CA PRO A 44 22.24 8.21 -45.95
C PRO A 44 20.96 7.55 -46.53
N ASP A 45 19.79 8.11 -46.20
CA ASP A 45 18.62 8.33 -47.10
C ASP A 45 17.56 9.06 -46.25
N GLU A 46 17.49 10.40 -46.30
CA GLU A 46 16.58 11.21 -47.13
C GLU A 46 15.06 10.89 -47.01
N THR A 47 14.35 11.92 -46.51
CA THR A 47 13.04 12.40 -47.03
C THR A 47 11.81 11.49 -46.75
N ALA A 48 10.71 11.90 -46.11
CA ALA A 48 10.02 13.18 -46.13
C ALA A 48 9.18 13.39 -44.87
N ALA A 49 9.03 14.67 -44.49
CA ALA A 49 7.91 15.14 -43.71
C ALA A 49 6.70 15.33 -44.63
N GLU A 50 5.54 14.81 -44.24
CA GLU A 50 4.25 15.27 -44.77
C GLU A 50 3.40 15.85 -43.63
N THR A 51 3.14 17.14 -43.76
CA THR A 51 2.04 17.84 -43.11
C THR A 51 0.86 17.79 -44.07
N VAL A 52 -0.28 17.24 -43.65
CA VAL A 52 -1.57 17.46 -44.33
C VAL A 52 -2.58 18.03 -43.34
N SER A 53 -3.04 19.21 -43.72
CA SER A 53 -4.08 20.02 -43.14
C SER A 53 -5.46 19.54 -43.60
N GLY A 54 -6.44 19.56 -42.70
CA GLY A 54 -7.79 20.05 -43.01
C GLY A 54 -8.83 19.06 -43.57
N GLY A 55 -9.91 18.92 -42.78
CA GLY A 55 -11.25 18.67 -43.29
C GLY A 55 -11.79 17.25 -43.06
N GLN A 56 -12.74 17.09 -42.13
CA GLN A 56 -14.17 17.19 -42.44
C GLN A 56 -14.98 16.74 -41.22
N ALA A 57 -15.72 17.66 -40.62
CA ALA A 57 -16.75 17.33 -39.65
C ALA A 57 -17.82 16.50 -40.37
N THR A 58 -17.85 15.20 -40.06
CA THR A 58 -18.97 14.33 -40.43
C THR A 58 -19.92 14.31 -39.26
N THR A 59 -21.08 14.92 -39.44
CA THR A 59 -22.22 14.86 -38.51
C THR A 59 -22.66 13.39 -38.40
N ALA A 60 -22.36 12.75 -37.28
CA ALA A 60 -22.94 11.45 -36.94
C ALA A 60 -24.44 11.66 -36.63
N PRO A 61 -25.35 10.82 -37.17
CA PRO A 61 -26.76 10.88 -36.81
C PRO A 61 -26.92 10.54 -35.32
N ALA A 62 -27.71 11.32 -34.61
CA ALA A 62 -28.04 11.09 -33.22
C ALA A 62 -28.65 9.70 -33.04
N SER A 63 -27.91 8.82 -32.38
CA SER A 63 -28.45 7.56 -31.85
C SER A 63 -29.35 7.91 -30.67
N PRO A 64 -30.59 7.38 -30.58
CA PRO A 64 -31.47 7.69 -29.47
C PRO A 64 -30.83 7.24 -28.16
N GLU A 65 -30.67 8.20 -27.25
CA GLU A 65 -30.24 8.01 -25.88
C GLU A 65 -31.20 7.04 -25.19
N SER A 66 -30.80 5.77 -25.10
CA SER A 66 -31.45 4.79 -24.26
C SER A 66 -31.00 5.09 -22.84
N THR A 67 -31.83 5.81 -22.08
CA THR A 67 -31.68 5.91 -20.63
C THR A 67 -31.59 4.49 -20.07
N PRO A 68 -30.47 4.09 -19.43
CA PRO A 68 -30.48 2.86 -18.67
C PRO A 68 -31.32 3.15 -17.43
N THR A 69 -32.59 2.74 -17.46
CA THR A 69 -33.31 2.46 -16.23
C THR A 69 -32.56 1.32 -15.56
N THR A 70 -31.68 1.66 -14.61
CA THR A 70 -31.11 0.70 -13.68
C THR A 70 -32.25 0.16 -12.83
N ALA A 71 -32.93 -0.87 -13.34
CA ALA A 71 -33.75 -1.73 -12.52
C ALA A 71 -32.80 -2.38 -11.51
N VAL A 72 -32.98 -2.02 -10.24
CA VAL A 72 -32.29 -2.71 -9.14
C VAL A 72 -32.71 -4.18 -9.24
N PRO A 73 -31.80 -5.13 -9.50
CA PRO A 73 -32.19 -6.53 -9.57
C PRO A 73 -32.75 -6.92 -8.20
N THR A 74 -34.05 -7.17 -8.14
CA THR A 74 -34.66 -7.74 -6.94
C THR A 74 -34.18 -9.18 -6.87
N PRO A 75 -33.53 -9.62 -5.77
CA PRO A 75 -33.06 -11.00 -5.68
C PRO A 75 -34.27 -11.94 -5.73
N THR A 76 -34.39 -12.71 -6.82
CA THR A 76 -35.51 -13.64 -7.05
C THR A 76 -35.43 -14.91 -6.19
N LYS A 77 -34.44 -15.03 -5.30
CA LYS A 77 -34.30 -16.18 -4.41
C LYS A 77 -34.91 -15.85 -3.06
N THR A 78 -36.16 -16.26 -2.85
CA THR A 78 -36.77 -16.27 -1.52
C THR A 78 -35.90 -17.12 -0.60
N ALA A 79 -35.41 -16.52 0.48
CA ALA A 79 -34.61 -17.21 1.48
C ALA A 79 -35.49 -18.17 2.29
N ASP A 80 -34.99 -19.36 2.58
CA ASP A 80 -35.69 -20.24 3.53
C ASP A 80 -35.63 -19.61 4.94
N PRO A 81 -36.73 -19.66 5.71
CA PRO A 81 -36.75 -19.14 7.09
C PRO A 81 -35.65 -19.76 7.95
N GLY A 82 -35.04 -18.95 8.83
CA GLY A 82 -33.95 -19.37 9.72
C GLY A 82 -32.56 -19.44 9.06
N THR A 83 -32.45 -19.11 7.76
CA THR A 83 -31.15 -18.98 7.10
C THR A 83 -30.53 -17.60 7.31
N ALA A 84 -29.20 -17.50 7.20
CA ALA A 84 -28.49 -16.20 7.22
C ALA A 84 -28.97 -15.26 6.11
N LEU A 85 -29.40 -15.79 4.96
CA LEU A 85 -29.94 -15.00 3.85
C LEU A 85 -31.32 -14.41 4.19
N ALA A 86 -32.15 -15.14 4.95
CA ALA A 86 -33.41 -14.60 5.47
C ALA A 86 -33.16 -13.49 6.49
N MET A 87 -32.23 -13.72 7.44
CA MET A 87 -31.86 -12.70 8.44
C MET A 87 -31.28 -11.44 7.79
N LEU A 88 -30.47 -11.59 6.73
CA LEU A 88 -29.94 -10.46 5.96
C LEU A 88 -31.06 -9.64 5.28
N ALA A 89 -32.09 -10.31 4.77
CA ALA A 89 -33.24 -9.65 4.16
C ALA A 89 -34.09 -8.84 5.16
N ASP A 90 -34.03 -9.19 6.45
CA ASP A 90 -34.75 -8.52 7.53
C ASP A 90 -33.99 -7.29 8.09
N LEU A 91 -32.74 -7.04 7.67
CA LEU A 91 -31.97 -5.90 8.16
C LEU A 91 -32.51 -4.58 7.61
N GLU A 92 -32.79 -3.64 8.52
CA GLU A 92 -33.17 -2.28 8.16
C GLU A 92 -31.98 -1.55 7.50
N THR A 93 -32.16 -1.11 6.25
CA THR A 93 -31.19 -0.27 5.56
C THR A 93 -31.36 1.19 5.99
N LYS A 94 -30.29 1.78 6.55
CA LYS A 94 -30.26 3.19 6.94
C LYS A 94 -29.38 4.01 5.99
N GLY A 95 -29.59 5.32 5.99
CA GLY A 95 -28.71 6.27 5.31
C GLY A 95 -27.35 6.42 6.00
N ARG A 96 -26.44 7.16 5.36
CA ARG A 96 -25.10 7.44 5.88
C ARG A 96 -25.16 8.43 7.06
N ALA A 97 -24.55 8.08 8.19
CA ALA A 97 -24.33 8.97 9.33
C ALA A 97 -23.23 10.00 9.04
N PRO A 98 -23.19 11.16 9.73
CA PRO A 98 -22.10 12.12 9.55
C PRO A 98 -20.74 11.53 9.96
N LYS A 99 -19.65 12.06 9.39
CA LYS A 99 -18.27 11.69 9.74
C LYS A 99 -17.76 12.36 11.04
N THR A 100 -18.63 13.09 11.75
CA THR A 100 -18.26 13.77 13.00
C THR A 100 -17.63 12.78 14.00
N GLY A 101 -16.54 13.20 14.63
CA GLY A 101 -15.83 12.37 15.62
C GLY A 101 -14.99 11.24 15.02
N TYR A 102 -14.95 11.08 13.69
CA TYR A 102 -14.09 10.08 13.07
C TYR A 102 -12.61 10.38 13.30
N ASP A 103 -11.92 9.42 13.88
CA ASP A 103 -10.47 9.34 13.95
C ASP A 103 -10.04 7.94 13.50
N ALA A 104 -9.09 7.89 12.56
CA ALA A 104 -8.59 6.64 12.03
C ALA A 104 -7.83 5.83 13.09
N ASP A 105 -7.22 6.50 14.07
CA ASP A 105 -6.41 5.86 15.10
C ASP A 105 -7.25 5.04 16.09
N LEU A 106 -8.56 5.30 16.18
CA LEU A 106 -9.50 4.49 16.99
C LEU A 106 -9.54 3.02 16.57
N PHE A 107 -9.23 2.73 15.30
CA PHE A 107 -9.21 1.38 14.77
C PHE A 107 -7.90 0.64 15.06
N ARG A 108 -6.94 1.29 15.73
CA ARG A 108 -5.67 0.70 16.22
C ARG A 108 -5.00 -0.17 15.15
N TRP A 109 -4.85 0.39 13.95
CA TRP A 109 -4.30 -0.31 12.79
C TRP A 109 -2.91 -0.87 13.10
N ARG A 110 -2.68 -2.14 12.72
CA ARG A 110 -1.46 -2.93 13.01
C ARG A 110 -1.33 -3.40 14.45
N ALA A 111 -2.44 -3.57 15.16
CA ALA A 111 -2.44 -4.32 16.40
C ALA A 111 -2.05 -5.79 16.14
N ASP A 112 -1.57 -6.46 17.18
CA ASP A 112 -1.38 -7.92 17.22
C ASP A 112 -2.62 -8.51 17.91
N VAL A 113 -3.72 -8.61 17.16
CA VAL A 113 -5.04 -8.98 17.70
C VAL A 113 -5.15 -10.47 18.01
N ASP A 114 -4.38 -11.31 17.32
CA ASP A 114 -4.32 -12.76 17.56
C ASP A 114 -3.24 -13.16 18.57
N ARG A 115 -2.41 -12.21 19.00
CA ARG A 115 -1.34 -12.34 20.00
C ARG A 115 -0.28 -13.37 19.59
N ASN A 116 0.00 -13.45 18.30
CA ASN A 116 1.01 -14.35 17.76
C ASN A 116 2.42 -13.72 17.76
N GLY A 117 2.54 -12.44 18.11
CA GLY A 117 3.80 -11.67 18.16
C GLY A 117 4.09 -10.86 16.89
N CYS A 118 3.23 -10.94 15.88
CA CYS A 118 3.31 -10.22 14.62
C CYS A 118 2.24 -9.13 14.56
N ASP A 119 2.53 -8.03 13.86
CA ASP A 119 1.48 -7.06 13.58
C ASP A 119 0.59 -7.53 12.43
N THR A 120 -0.69 -7.14 12.46
CA THR A 120 -1.68 -7.53 11.45
C THR A 120 -1.22 -7.27 10.02
N ARG A 121 -0.43 -6.23 9.75
CA ARG A 121 0.12 -6.02 8.40
C ARG A 121 0.98 -7.20 7.96
N ASN A 122 1.90 -7.64 8.82
CA ASN A 122 2.77 -8.75 8.46
C ASN A 122 2.00 -10.07 8.37
N ASP A 123 0.93 -10.25 9.14
CA ASP A 123 0.05 -11.42 8.97
C ASP A 123 -0.61 -11.43 7.59
N VAL A 124 -1.15 -10.29 7.15
CA VAL A 124 -1.74 -10.16 5.81
C VAL A 124 -0.69 -10.34 4.72
N LEU A 125 0.51 -9.75 4.86
CA LEU A 125 1.59 -9.96 3.88
C LEU A 125 2.02 -11.44 3.80
N ARG A 126 2.06 -12.16 4.93
CA ARG A 126 2.39 -13.60 4.95
C ARG A 126 1.29 -14.45 4.32
N ARG A 127 0.03 -14.03 4.46
CA ARG A 127 -1.14 -14.72 3.90
C ARG A 127 -1.22 -14.52 2.38
N ASP A 128 -1.01 -13.29 1.91
CA ASP A 128 -1.33 -12.90 0.54
C ASP A 128 -0.13 -12.97 -0.42
N LEU A 129 1.10 -12.88 0.08
CA LEU A 129 2.29 -12.97 -0.76
C LEU A 129 2.79 -14.41 -0.90
N THR A 130 3.33 -14.72 -2.07
CA THR A 130 4.15 -15.92 -2.30
C THR A 130 5.63 -15.58 -2.27
N ASP A 131 6.49 -16.60 -2.22
CA ASP A 131 7.95 -16.46 -2.29
C ASP A 131 8.54 -15.45 -1.28
N ILE A 132 7.96 -15.42 -0.08
CA ILE A 132 8.28 -14.41 0.92
C ILE A 132 9.70 -14.56 1.47
N THR A 133 10.35 -13.42 1.71
CA THR A 133 11.57 -13.33 2.52
C THR A 133 11.25 -12.66 3.84
N LEU A 134 11.69 -13.28 4.94
CA LEU A 134 11.52 -12.76 6.29
C LEU A 134 12.81 -12.09 6.79
N LYS A 135 12.65 -11.02 7.56
CA LYS A 135 13.78 -10.34 8.22
C LYS A 135 14.36 -11.24 9.30
N LEU A 136 15.67 -11.46 9.28
CA LEU A 136 16.37 -12.13 10.37
C LEU A 136 16.21 -11.35 11.68
N GLY A 137 15.98 -12.07 12.77
CA GLY A 137 15.78 -11.49 14.10
C GLY A 137 14.40 -10.86 14.33
N SER A 138 13.43 -11.01 13.41
CA SER A 138 12.05 -10.54 13.62
C SER A 138 11.12 -11.60 14.20
N ASN A 139 11.66 -12.68 14.77
CA ASN A 139 10.88 -13.84 15.25
C ASN A 139 9.92 -14.43 14.19
N GLY A 140 10.28 -14.35 12.91
CA GLY A 140 9.47 -14.87 11.80
C GLY A 140 8.33 -13.94 11.33
N CYS A 141 8.17 -12.75 11.92
CA CYS A 141 7.07 -11.85 11.58
C CYS A 141 7.32 -10.97 10.36
N ALA A 142 8.42 -10.21 10.34
CA ALA A 142 8.58 -9.12 9.38
C ALA A 142 8.86 -9.65 7.96
N VAL A 143 7.90 -9.49 7.06
CA VAL A 143 8.08 -9.75 5.62
C VAL A 143 8.80 -8.58 4.99
N ILE A 144 9.90 -8.86 4.29
CA ILE A 144 10.74 -7.84 3.64
C ILE A 144 10.72 -7.90 2.11
N ALA A 145 10.39 -9.07 1.54
CA ALA A 145 10.18 -9.24 0.11
C ALA A 145 9.20 -10.39 -0.17
N GLY A 146 8.69 -10.47 -1.40
CA GLY A 146 7.76 -11.52 -1.85
C GLY A 146 7.16 -11.22 -3.22
N ARG A 147 6.10 -11.92 -3.59
CA ARG A 147 5.34 -11.68 -4.82
C ARG A 147 3.85 -11.58 -4.52
N LEU A 148 3.22 -10.53 -5.02
CA LEU A 148 1.79 -10.31 -4.91
C LEU A 148 1.12 -10.63 -6.24
N ALA A 149 0.10 -11.49 -6.23
CA ALA A 149 -0.91 -11.50 -7.28
C ALA A 149 -2.02 -10.51 -6.87
N ASP A 150 -2.05 -9.33 -7.48
CA ASP A 150 -2.93 -8.24 -7.07
C ASP A 150 -4.40 -8.59 -7.41
N PRO A 151 -5.30 -8.65 -6.42
CA PRO A 151 -6.68 -9.08 -6.65
C PRO A 151 -7.53 -8.06 -7.41
N TYR A 152 -7.11 -6.79 -7.45
CA TYR A 152 -7.85 -5.71 -8.10
C TYR A 152 -7.38 -5.48 -9.54
N LEU A 153 -6.08 -5.59 -9.80
CA LEU A 153 -5.51 -5.38 -11.13
C LEU A 153 -5.35 -6.67 -11.94
N GLY A 154 -5.33 -7.83 -11.28
CA GLY A 154 -5.03 -9.12 -11.93
C GLY A 154 -3.58 -9.24 -12.41
N GLU A 155 -2.71 -8.32 -11.99
CA GLU A 155 -1.28 -8.29 -12.30
C GLU A 155 -0.45 -8.87 -11.16
N THR A 156 0.82 -9.20 -11.41
CA THR A 156 1.74 -9.66 -10.37
C THR A 156 2.86 -8.67 -10.13
N TYR A 157 3.11 -8.32 -8.86
CA TYR A 157 4.15 -7.39 -8.46
C TYR A 157 5.17 -8.08 -7.54
N ALA A 158 6.44 -7.72 -7.69
CA ALA A 158 7.43 -8.01 -6.65
C ALA A 158 7.16 -7.07 -5.46
N PHE A 159 7.17 -7.60 -4.25
CA PHE A 159 7.16 -6.82 -3.04
C PHE A 159 8.60 -6.57 -2.59
N ASP A 160 8.90 -5.31 -2.30
CA ASP A 160 10.08 -4.93 -1.52
C ASP A 160 9.65 -3.95 -0.43
N ARG A 161 10.08 -4.19 0.81
CA ARG A 161 9.69 -3.35 1.95
C ARG A 161 10.24 -1.92 1.90
N ASP A 162 11.25 -1.68 1.07
CA ASP A 162 11.73 -0.36 0.66
C ASP A 162 11.98 -0.46 -0.84
N PRO A 163 11.10 0.12 -1.70
CA PRO A 163 10.30 1.33 -1.49
C PRO A 163 8.89 1.16 -0.87
N ASN A 164 8.49 -0.04 -0.43
CA ASN A 164 7.15 -0.33 0.08
C ASN A 164 6.03 -0.08 -0.94
N ASN A 165 6.11 -0.80 -2.06
CA ASN A 165 5.21 -0.71 -3.19
C ASN A 165 3.88 -1.50 -3.05
N ILE A 166 3.64 -2.10 -1.88
CA ILE A 166 2.42 -2.82 -1.54
C ILE A 166 1.82 -2.24 -0.28
N ASP A 167 0.51 -2.00 -0.31
CA ASP A 167 -0.28 -1.61 0.86
C ASP A 167 -1.18 -2.75 1.32
N ILE A 168 -1.71 -2.60 2.53
CA ILE A 168 -2.83 -3.42 2.97
C ILE A 168 -4.06 -2.52 2.90
N ASP A 169 -4.99 -2.88 2.03
CA ASP A 169 -6.25 -2.19 1.84
C ASP A 169 -7.32 -2.73 2.78
N HIS A 170 -8.18 -1.84 3.26
CA HIS A 170 -9.40 -2.16 3.96
C HIS A 170 -10.55 -2.20 2.94
N VAL A 171 -11.00 -3.39 2.54
CA VAL A 171 -12.06 -3.58 1.53
C VAL A 171 -13.30 -2.75 1.86
N VAL A 172 -13.69 -2.76 3.14
CA VAL A 172 -14.57 -1.78 3.75
C VAL A 172 -13.71 -0.75 4.48
N ALA A 173 -13.50 0.40 3.84
CA ALA A 173 -12.72 1.49 4.40
C ALA A 173 -13.20 1.90 5.80
N ARG A 174 -12.27 2.15 6.72
CA ARG A 174 -12.56 2.57 8.10
C ARG A 174 -13.47 3.80 8.18
N SER A 175 -13.25 4.80 7.32
CA SER A 175 -14.11 5.99 7.24
C SER A 175 -15.52 5.68 6.72
N ASN A 176 -15.68 4.64 5.90
CA ASN A 176 -16.98 4.19 5.46
C ASN A 176 -17.70 3.49 6.60
N ALA A 177 -17.04 2.52 7.24
CA ALA A 177 -17.56 1.78 8.38
C ALA A 177 -18.07 2.70 9.49
N TRP A 178 -17.30 3.75 9.83
CA TRP A 178 -17.72 4.77 10.79
C TRP A 178 -19.09 5.36 10.46
N GLN A 179 -19.31 5.74 9.21
CA GLN A 179 -20.54 6.39 8.76
C GLN A 179 -21.70 5.42 8.50
N THR A 180 -21.45 4.11 8.55
CA THR A 180 -22.46 3.07 8.29
C THR A 180 -22.72 2.15 9.48
N GLY A 181 -22.19 2.47 10.67
CA GLY A 181 -22.54 1.78 11.91
C GLY A 181 -21.42 1.72 12.95
N ALA A 182 -20.15 1.78 12.54
CA ALA A 182 -19.02 1.58 13.46
C ALA A 182 -18.87 2.69 14.52
N GLN A 183 -19.57 3.83 14.36
CA GLN A 183 -19.71 4.85 15.40
C GLN A 183 -20.25 4.33 16.74
N GLY A 184 -21.04 3.24 16.72
CA GLY A 184 -21.62 2.65 17.92
C GLY A 184 -20.81 1.53 18.55
N LEU A 185 -19.69 1.14 17.92
CA LEU A 185 -18.81 0.09 18.41
C LEU A 185 -17.93 0.61 19.54
N ASP A 186 -17.58 -0.27 20.48
CA ASP A 186 -16.58 0.05 21.50
C ASP A 186 -15.15 0.00 20.94
N GLU A 187 -14.17 0.40 21.76
CA GLU A 187 -12.76 0.45 21.32
C GLU A 187 -12.20 -0.93 20.91
N THR A 188 -12.68 -2.01 21.54
CA THR A 188 -12.20 -3.37 21.23
C THR A 188 -12.77 -3.82 19.91
N GLU A 189 -14.07 -3.60 19.69
CA GLU A 189 -14.72 -3.90 18.41
C GLU A 189 -14.15 -3.07 17.25
N LEU A 190 -13.77 -1.81 17.50
CA LEU A 190 -13.08 -0.98 16.51
C LEU A 190 -11.66 -1.48 16.19
N GLU A 191 -10.92 -1.95 17.20
CA GLU A 191 -9.62 -2.62 17.02
C GLU A 191 -9.77 -3.90 16.18
N GLU A 192 -10.75 -4.73 16.52
CA GLU A 192 -11.06 -5.97 15.79
C GLU A 192 -11.43 -5.66 14.34
N PHE A 193 -12.34 -4.70 14.09
CA PHE A 193 -12.70 -4.28 12.72
C PHE A 193 -11.49 -3.75 11.95
N GLY A 194 -10.64 -2.97 12.62
CA GLY A 194 -9.44 -2.39 12.03
C GLY A 194 -8.41 -3.43 11.59
N ASN A 195 -8.45 -4.62 12.18
CA ASN A 195 -7.45 -5.67 12.01
C ASN A 195 -8.05 -7.02 11.53
N ASP A 196 -9.34 -7.08 11.18
CA ASP A 196 -10.01 -8.29 10.70
C ASP A 196 -9.41 -8.77 9.37
N PRO A 197 -8.80 -9.98 9.32
CA PRO A 197 -8.24 -10.52 8.10
C PRO A 197 -9.24 -10.59 6.93
N LEU A 198 -10.53 -10.76 7.18
CA LEU A 198 -11.54 -10.80 6.12
C LEU A 198 -11.76 -9.45 5.43
N ASN A 199 -11.41 -8.36 6.10
CA ASN A 199 -11.54 -6.99 5.58
C ASN A 199 -10.22 -6.44 5.04
N LEU A 200 -9.14 -7.23 5.03
CA LEU A 200 -7.80 -6.78 4.66
C LEU A 200 -7.27 -7.53 3.45
N LEU A 201 -6.66 -6.81 2.50
CA LEU A 201 -6.01 -7.41 1.33
C LEU A 201 -4.68 -6.71 1.03
N ALA A 202 -3.64 -7.47 0.70
CA ALA A 202 -2.44 -6.91 0.09
C ALA A 202 -2.73 -6.46 -1.35
N VAL A 203 -2.39 -5.21 -1.68
CA VAL A 203 -2.66 -4.60 -2.99
C VAL A 203 -1.52 -3.68 -3.42
N SER A 204 -1.42 -3.39 -4.71
CA SER A 204 -0.50 -2.38 -5.24
C SER A 204 -0.74 -1.01 -4.59
N SER A 205 0.32 -0.38 -4.07
CA SER A 205 0.20 0.93 -3.44
C SER A 205 -0.17 2.03 -4.44
N THR A 206 0.17 1.85 -5.73
CA THR A 206 -0.22 2.78 -6.80
C THR A 206 -1.73 2.84 -6.97
N LEU A 207 -2.46 1.76 -6.69
CA LEU A 207 -3.92 1.74 -6.74
C LEU A 207 -4.53 2.29 -5.44
N ASN A 208 -4.06 1.80 -4.29
CA ASN A 208 -4.63 2.14 -2.99
C ASN A 208 -4.46 3.61 -2.60
N ARG A 209 -3.43 4.29 -3.13
CA ARG A 209 -3.11 5.69 -2.81
C ARG A 209 -3.63 6.68 -3.86
N GLN A 210 -4.48 6.25 -4.79
CA GLN A 210 -5.14 7.16 -5.73
C GLN A 210 -6.20 7.95 -4.96
N THR A 211 -5.97 9.24 -4.79
CA THR A 211 -6.89 10.19 -4.16
C THR A 211 -7.58 11.05 -5.20
#